data_AF-A0A1S2WVI2-F1
#
_entry.id   AF-A0A1S2WVI2-F1
#
_cell.length_a   1.000
_cell.length_b   1.000
_cell.length_c   1.000
_cell.angle_alpha   90.00
_cell.angle_beta   90.00
_cell.angle_gamma   90.00
#
_symmetry.space_group_name_H-M   'P 1'
#
loop_
_entity.id
_entity.type
_entity.pdbx_description
1 polymer ?
#
loop_
_entity_poly.entity_id
_entity_poly.type
_entity_poly.pdbx_seq_one_letter_code
_entity_poly.pdbx_strand_id
1 'polypeptide(L)'
;MKKFLNNTFIGFMAGLISACILYFIFTLIRQHGVELNDQFKYALYRLMVWGGVWAILFALPLSKNIFIKSSIIALAVILFNFLVKMPLAGQGFFAVNAGTEVFIMNIVFNYIWAILAGFIYKAVAGK
;
A
#
# COMPACT_ATOMS: atom_id res chain seq x y z
N MET A 1 -26.14 3.71 -0.18
CA MET A 1 -25.30 3.46 1.02
C MET A 1 -24.72 2.04 1.07
N LYS A 2 -25.53 0.96 1.09
CA LYS A 2 -25.03 -0.43 1.16
C LYS A 2 -23.93 -0.78 0.12
N LYS A 3 -24.12 -0.41 -1.15
CA LYS A 3 -23.14 -0.65 -2.23
C LYS A 3 -21.81 0.09 -2.02
N PHE A 4 -21.86 1.29 -1.45
CA PHE A 4 -20.64 2.06 -1.17
C PHE A 4 -19.85 1.43 -0.02
N LEU A 5 -20.53 1.09 1.08
CA LEU A 5 -19.92 0.39 2.21
C LEU A 5 -19.30 -0.95 1.78
N ASN A 6 -19.98 -1.71 0.91
CA ASN A 6 -19.43 -2.95 0.37
C ASN A 6 -18.13 -2.70 -0.43
N ASN A 7 -18.13 -1.70 -1.31
CA ASN A 7 -16.91 -1.35 -2.06
C ASN A 7 -15.79 -0.86 -1.15
N THR A 8 -16.11 -0.10 -0.10
CA THR A 8 -15.14 0.33 0.91
C THR A 8 -14.51 -0.86 1.61
N PHE A 9 -15.32 -1.84 2.03
CA PHE A 9 -14.83 -3.06 2.65
C PHE A 9 -13.96 -3.89 1.68
N ILE A 10 -14.39 -4.06 0.43
CA ILE A 10 -13.60 -4.74 -0.61
C ILE A 10 -12.26 -4.02 -0.82
N GLY A 11 -12.26 -2.68 -0.87
CA GLY A 11 -11.05 -1.86 -0.95
C GLY A 11 -10.11 -2.14 0.21
N PHE A 12 -10.62 -2.05 1.45
CA PHE A 12 -9.83 -2.34 2.65
C PHE A 12 -9.21 -3.74 2.61
N MET A 13 -9.99 -4.77 2.29
CA MET A 13 -9.50 -6.15 2.21
C MET A 13 -8.46 -6.32 1.10
N ALA A 14 -8.67 -5.71 -0.06
CA ALA A 14 -7.73 -5.76 -1.17
C ALA A 14 -6.36 -5.14 -0.80
N GLY A 15 -6.36 -3.99 -0.13
CA GLY A 15 -5.14 -3.33 0.34
C GLY A 15 -4.40 -4.15 1.40
N LEU A 16 -5.14 -4.71 2.35
CA LEU A 16 -4.61 -5.56 3.43
C LEU A 16 -3.95 -6.82 2.87
N ILE A 17 -4.63 -7.54 1.96
CA ILE A 17 -4.10 -8.76 1.34
C ILE A 17 -2.85 -8.42 0.50
N SER A 18 -2.89 -7.33 -0.26
CA SER A 18 -1.75 -6.91 -1.08
C SER A 18 -0.52 -6.57 -0.25
N ALA A 19 -0.69 -5.87 0.87
CA ALA A 19 0.40 -5.56 1.78
C ALA A 19 0.99 -6.83 2.42
N CYS A 20 0.14 -7.80 2.79
CA CYS A 20 0.57 -9.09 3.31
C CYS A 20 1.43 -9.84 2.28
N ILE A 21 0.91 -10.03 1.06
CA ILE A 21 1.61 -10.73 -0.02
C ILE A 21 2.98 -10.10 -0.29
N LEU A 22 3.02 -8.78 -0.47
CA LEU A 22 4.27 -8.09 -0.77
C LEU A 22 5.27 -8.18 0.37
N TYR A 23 4.84 -8.02 1.62
CA TYR A 23 5.76 -8.12 2.76
C TYR A 23 6.39 -9.53 2.83
N PHE A 24 5.60 -10.58 2.66
CA PHE A 24 6.12 -11.96 2.60
C PHE A 24 7.11 -12.16 1.43
N ILE A 25 6.76 -11.72 0.22
CA ILE A 25 7.63 -11.85 -0.96
C ILE A 25 8.96 -11.12 -0.74
N PHE A 26 8.91 -9.87 -0.25
CA PHE A 26 10.12 -9.10 -0.03
C PHE A 26 11.00 -9.67 1.07
N THR A 27 10.41 -10.16 2.16
CA THR A 27 11.16 -10.84 3.23
C THR A 27 11.84 -12.10 2.70
N LEU A 28 11.13 -12.93 1.94
CA LEU A 28 11.70 -14.13 1.33
C LEU A 28 12.88 -13.80 0.40
N ILE A 29 12.76 -12.75 -0.42
CA ILE A 29 13.82 -12.33 -1.35
C ILE A 29 15.04 -11.78 -0.61
N ARG A 30 14.84 -10.97 0.44
CA ARG A 30 15.95 -10.30 1.15
C ARG A 30 16.64 -11.16 2.20
N GLN A 31 15.88 -12.00 2.90
CA GLN A 31 16.38 -12.74 4.06
C GLN A 31 16.56 -14.23 3.78
N HIS A 32 16.16 -14.71 2.59
CA HIS A 32 16.21 -16.13 2.21
C HIS A 32 15.46 -17.06 3.19
N GLY A 33 14.52 -16.50 3.96
CA GLY A 33 13.73 -17.17 4.97
C GLY A 33 12.76 -16.20 5.64
N VAL A 34 11.78 -16.71 6.39
CA VAL A 34 10.85 -15.87 7.17
C VAL A 34 10.87 -16.32 8.62
N GLU A 35 11.49 -15.51 9.47
CA GLU A 35 11.41 -15.69 10.91
C GLU A 35 10.12 -15.05 11.44
N LEU A 36 9.20 -15.88 11.94
CA LEU A 36 7.90 -15.43 12.47
C LEU A 36 7.99 -14.90 13.91
N ASN A 37 8.98 -14.06 14.17
CA ASN A 37 9.18 -13.41 15.46
C ASN A 37 8.17 -12.26 15.69
N ASP A 38 8.15 -11.70 16.89
CA ASP A 38 7.18 -10.65 17.25
C ASP A 38 7.39 -9.36 16.46
N GLN A 39 8.63 -9.05 16.09
CA GLN A 39 8.95 -7.89 15.26
C GLN A 39 8.37 -8.04 13.85
N PHE A 40 8.48 -9.22 13.25
CA PHE A 40 7.89 -9.53 11.94
C PHE A 40 6.37 -9.38 11.99
N LYS A 41 5.71 -9.97 13.00
CA LYS A 41 4.25 -9.87 13.16
C LYS A 41 3.81 -8.42 13.31
N TYR A 42 4.53 -7.64 14.13
CA TYR A 42 4.21 -6.25 14.36
C TYR A 42 4.37 -5.40 13.09
N ALA A 43 5.44 -5.61 12.33
CA ALA A 43 5.65 -4.96 11.04
C ALA A 43 4.56 -5.33 10.04
N LEU A 44 4.25 -6.63 9.92
CA LEU A 44 3.21 -7.16 9.05
C LEU A 44 1.85 -6.53 9.36
N TYR A 45 1.41 -6.55 10.62
CA TYR A 45 0.11 -5.97 11.00
C TYR A 45 0.03 -4.47 10.71
N ARG A 46 1.10 -3.73 11.02
CA ARG A 46 1.15 -2.29 10.73
C ARG A 46 1.02 -2.04 9.23
N LEU A 47 1.76 -2.77 8.39
CA LEU A 47 1.71 -2.61 6.94
C LEU A 47 0.34 -3.02 6.37
N MET A 48 -0.23 -4.12 6.86
CA MET A 48 -1.54 -4.61 6.47
C MET A 48 -2.66 -3.60 6.76
N VAL A 49 -2.69 -3.03 7.97
CA VAL A 49 -3.69 -2.04 8.36
C VAL A 49 -3.56 -0.78 7.50
N TRP A 50 -2.36 -0.24 7.34
CA TRP A 50 -2.15 0.95 6.50
C TRP A 50 -2.47 0.69 5.03
N GLY A 51 -2.11 -0.49 4.50
CA GLY A 51 -2.53 -0.92 3.17
C GLY A 51 -4.06 -0.91 3.05
N GLY A 52 -4.77 -1.52 3.99
CA GLY A 52 -6.23 -1.51 3.99
C GLY A 52 -6.82 -0.09 4.01
N VAL A 53 -6.32 0.78 4.91
CA VAL A 53 -6.81 2.17 5.03
C VAL A 53 -6.67 2.93 3.71
N TRP A 54 -5.51 2.86 3.04
CA TRP A 54 -5.30 3.55 1.77
C TRP A 54 -6.13 2.97 0.63
N ALA A 55 -6.35 1.66 0.61
CA ALA A 55 -7.14 1.02 -0.43
C ALA A 55 -8.65 1.29 -0.33
N ILE A 56 -9.15 1.89 0.76
CA ILE A 56 -10.52 2.41 0.82
C ILE A 56 -10.78 3.43 -0.31
N LEU A 57 -9.74 4.14 -0.75
CA LEU A 57 -9.83 5.07 -1.88
C LEU A 57 -10.28 4.39 -3.19
N PHE A 58 -10.14 3.07 -3.31
CA PHE A 58 -10.70 2.33 -4.46
C PHE A 58 -12.24 2.37 -4.50
N ALA A 59 -12.93 2.65 -3.40
CA ALA A 59 -14.37 2.85 -3.42
C ALA A 59 -14.79 4.14 -4.14
N LEU A 60 -13.88 5.12 -4.25
CA LEU A 60 -14.13 6.41 -4.90
C LEU A 60 -14.19 6.29 -6.43
N PRO A 61 -14.98 7.14 -7.11
CA PRO A 61 -15.13 7.13 -8.57
C PRO A 61 -13.97 7.87 -9.27
N LEU A 62 -12.72 7.53 -8.97
CA LEU A 62 -11.53 8.23 -9.51
C LEU A 62 -11.31 8.00 -11.02
N SER A 63 -11.45 6.75 -11.49
CA SER A 63 -11.34 6.37 -12.90
C SER A 63 -12.00 5.02 -13.14
N LYS A 64 -12.43 4.77 -14.39
CA LYS A 64 -12.92 3.45 -14.83
C LYS A 64 -11.78 2.50 -15.19
N ASN A 65 -10.62 3.03 -15.57
CA ASN A 65 -9.44 2.21 -15.86
C ASN A 65 -8.71 1.88 -14.56
N ILE A 66 -8.63 0.59 -14.23
CA ILE A 66 -8.01 0.15 -12.97
C ILE A 66 -6.53 0.52 -12.86
N PHE A 67 -5.79 0.55 -13.98
CA PHE A 67 -4.39 0.95 -13.96
C PHE A 67 -4.26 2.42 -13.56
N ILE A 68 -5.00 3.32 -14.23
CA ILE A 68 -5.02 4.75 -13.92
C ILE A 68 -5.45 4.98 -12.47
N LYS A 69 -6.51 4.30 -12.04
CA LYS A 69 -7.02 4.40 -10.67
C LYS A 69 -5.98 3.98 -9.63
N SER A 70 -5.29 2.86 -9.89
CA SER A 70 -4.24 2.35 -9.02
C SER A 70 -3.03 3.29 -9.00
N SER A 71 -2.64 3.87 -10.14
CA SER A 71 -1.57 4.87 -10.22
C SER A 71 -1.91 6.13 -9.43
N ILE A 72 -3.16 6.63 -9.49
CA ILE A 72 -3.60 7.78 -8.68
C ILE A 72 -3.48 7.48 -7.19
N ILE A 73 -3.96 6.31 -6.76
CA ILE A 73 -3.89 5.89 -5.35
C ILE A 73 -2.43 5.70 -4.92
N ALA A 74 -1.61 5.05 -5.75
CA ALA A 74 -0.17 4.91 -5.49
C ALA A 74 0.49 6.27 -5.25
N LEU A 75 0.25 7.23 -6.14
CA LEU A 75 0.82 8.58 -6.04
C LEU A 75 0.33 9.28 -4.78
N ALA A 76 -0.94 9.13 -4.41
CA ALA A 76 -1.46 9.68 -3.15
C ALA A 76 -0.69 9.16 -1.93
N VAL A 77 -0.44 7.84 -1.87
CA VAL A 77 0.34 7.24 -0.76
C VAL A 77 1.81 7.67 -0.81
N ILE A 78 2.43 7.67 -1.99
CA ILE A 78 3.83 8.05 -2.18
C ILE A 78 4.06 9.50 -1.75
N LEU A 79 3.20 10.41 -2.19
CA LEU A 79 3.26 11.83 -1.84
C LEU A 79 2.96 12.05 -0.36
N PHE A 80 1.97 11.35 0.22
CA PHE A 80 1.74 11.39 1.66
C PHE A 80 3.00 10.99 2.44
N ASN A 81 3.68 9.93 2.00
CA ASN A 81 4.91 9.51 2.66
C ASN A 81 6.00 10.59 2.54
N PHE A 82 6.24 11.13 1.35
CA PHE A 82 7.27 12.16 1.12
C PHE A 82 6.99 13.50 1.79
N LEU A 83 5.71 13.88 1.91
CA LEU A 83 5.31 15.22 2.36
C LEU A 83 4.88 15.26 3.82
N VAL A 84 4.45 14.14 4.39
CA VAL A 84 3.91 14.08 5.75
C VAL A 84 4.71 13.11 6.61
N LYS A 85 4.71 11.82 6.26
CA LYS A 85 5.29 10.78 7.11
C LYS A 85 6.79 10.94 7.32
N MET A 86 7.55 11.17 6.25
CA MET A 86 9.01 11.25 6.29
C MET A 86 9.51 12.49 7.03
N PRO A 87 8.97 13.71 6.80
CA PRO A 87 9.29 14.87 7.63
C PRO A 87 9.04 14.63 9.12
N LEU A 88 7.88 14.04 9.47
CA LEU A 88 7.54 13.72 10.87
C LEU A 88 8.49 12.68 11.49
N ALA A 89 9.13 11.84 10.67
CA ALA A 89 10.13 10.87 11.09
C ALA A 89 11.57 11.43 11.07
N GLY A 90 11.76 12.74 10.83
CA GLY A 90 13.08 13.37 10.73
C GLY A 90 13.82 13.11 9.42
N GLN A 91 13.19 12.45 8.45
CA GLN A 91 13.79 12.09 7.16
C GLN A 91 13.72 13.23 6.11
N GLY A 92 13.11 14.36 6.47
CA GLY A 92 12.93 15.51 5.60
C GLY A 92 11.92 15.29 4.47
N PHE A 93 11.62 16.36 3.72
CA PHE A 93 10.77 16.28 2.55
C PHE A 93 11.45 15.45 1.45
N PHE A 94 10.66 14.61 0.77
CA PHE A 94 11.17 13.72 -0.28
C PHE A 94 12.37 12.86 0.16
N ALA A 95 12.41 12.50 1.45
CA ALA A 95 13.48 11.68 2.02
C ALA A 95 14.89 12.31 1.90
N VAL A 96 15.02 13.64 1.82
CA VAL A 96 16.31 14.33 1.60
C VAL A 96 17.35 14.05 2.69
N ASN A 97 16.93 13.77 3.92
CA ASN A 97 17.82 13.41 5.03
C ASN A 97 17.92 11.88 5.22
N ALA A 98 17.29 11.09 4.36
CA ALA A 98 17.37 9.64 4.38
C ALA A 98 18.24 9.12 3.22
N GLY A 99 18.53 7.82 3.23
CA GLY A 99 19.26 7.18 2.14
C GLY A 99 18.43 7.05 0.86
N THR A 100 19.11 7.02 -0.30
CA THR A 100 18.49 6.81 -1.62
C THR A 100 17.61 5.56 -1.68
N GLU A 101 17.96 4.51 -0.92
CA GLU A 101 17.14 3.30 -0.80
C GLU A 101 15.73 3.62 -0.29
N VAL A 102 15.59 4.47 0.74
CA VAL A 102 14.29 4.83 1.31
C VAL A 102 13.43 5.57 0.29
N PHE A 103 14.04 6.47 -0.48
CA PHE A 103 13.37 7.19 -1.56
C PHE A 103 12.83 6.22 -2.63
N ILE A 104 13.69 5.33 -3.14
CA ILE A 104 13.31 4.37 -4.19
C ILE A 104 12.26 3.39 -3.67
N MET A 105 12.46 2.84 -2.48
CA MET A 105 11.55 1.85 -1.90
C MET A 105 10.17 2.44 -1.62
N ASN A 106 10.08 3.71 -1.22
CA ASN A 106 8.78 4.38 -1.08
C ASN A 106 7.98 4.37 -2.39
N ILE A 107 8.65 4.60 -3.53
CA ILE A 107 7.98 4.59 -4.83
C ILE A 107 7.63 3.16 -5.24
N VAL A 108 8.61 2.26 -5.25
CA VAL A 108 8.46 0.90 -5.77
C VAL A 108 7.42 0.11 -4.97
N PHE A 109 7.54 0.08 -3.63
CA PHE A 109 6.61 -0.69 -2.81
C PHE A 109 5.18 -0.18 -2.90
N ASN A 110 4.97 1.13 -2.77
CA ASN A 110 3.60 1.66 -2.77
C ASN A 110 2.95 1.58 -4.15
N TYR A 111 3.73 1.69 -5.23
CA TYR A 111 3.20 1.53 -6.58
C TYR A 111 2.79 0.09 -6.86
N ILE A 112 3.67 -0.88 -6.59
CA ILE A 112 3.36 -2.31 -6.77
C ILE A 112 2.19 -2.72 -5.87
N TRP A 113 2.16 -2.23 -4.62
CA TRP A 113 1.07 -2.45 -3.68
C TRP A 113 -0.27 -1.96 -4.23
N ALA A 114 -0.34 -0.74 -4.73
CA ALA A 114 -1.59 -0.18 -5.25
C ALA A 114 -2.07 -0.92 -6.51
N ILE A 115 -1.16 -1.34 -7.39
CA ILE A 115 -1.50 -2.14 -8.57
C ILE A 115 -2.11 -3.49 -8.16
N LEU A 116 -1.46 -4.21 -7.23
CA LEU A 116 -1.98 -5.49 -6.74
C LEU A 116 -3.34 -5.32 -6.05
N ALA A 117 -3.47 -4.30 -5.20
CA ALA A 117 -4.74 -3.98 -4.53
C ALA A 117 -5.83 -3.63 -5.54
N GLY A 118 -5.49 -2.88 -6.59
CA GLY A 118 -6.41 -2.56 -7.68
C GLY A 118 -6.90 -3.79 -8.43
N PHE A 119 -6.02 -4.74 -8.73
CA PHE A 119 -6.42 -6.00 -9.37
C PHE A 119 -7.36 -6.83 -8.49
N ILE A 120 -7.03 -7.00 -7.21
CA ILE A 120 -7.90 -7.72 -6.25
C ILE A 120 -9.25 -7.00 -6.14
N TYR A 121 -9.24 -5.68 -6.00
CA TYR A 121 -10.45 -4.87 -5.94
C TYR A 121 -11.33 -5.06 -7.18
N LYS A 122 -10.74 -4.98 -8.39
CA LYS A 122 -11.47 -5.17 -9.65
C LYS A 122 -12.10 -6.55 -9.76
N ALA A 123 -11.35 -7.59 -9.39
CA ALA A 123 -11.81 -8.97 -9.46
C ALA A 123 -13.05 -9.21 -8.59
N VAL A 124 -13.13 -8.58 -7.41
CA VAL A 124 -14.22 -8.79 -6.44
C VAL A 124 -15.36 -7.77 -6.62
N ALA A 125 -15.04 -6.51 -6.90
CA ALA A 125 -16.04 -5.45 -7.04
C ALA A 125 -16.73 -5.41 -8.42
N GLY A 126 -16.21 -6.15 -9.40
CA GLY A 126 -16.74 -6.19 -10.77
C GLY A 126 -16.63 -4.86 -11.52
N LYS A 127 -15.58 -4.08 -11.24
CA LYS A 127 -15.34 -2.74 -11.82
C LYS A 127 -13.95 -2.62 -12.44
#